data_AF-A0A4U5R0Q6-F1
#
_entry.id   AF-A0A4U5R0Q6-F1
#
_cell.length_a   1.000
_cell.length_b   1.000
_cell.length_c   1.000
_cell.angle_alpha   90.00
_cell.angle_beta   90.00
_cell.angle_gamma   90.00
#
_symmetry.space_group_name_H-M   'P 1'
#
loop_
_entity.id
_entity.type
_entity.pdbx_description
1 polymer ?
#
loop_
_entity_poly.entity_id
_entity_poly.type
_entity_poly.pdbx_seq_one_letter_code
_entity_poly.pdbx_strand_id
1 'polypeptide(L)'
;MSKISDYALSNELVSMALAMVAEDQQINDVLEELFADEGNELQIRQADLYLSEGEELSFYEVLLRARQRREIVIGYRAANAEKAVINPPAKSERRCWSLKDVFVVIAEKE
;
A
#
# COMPACT_ATOMS: atom_id res chain seq x y z
N MET A 1 19.89 2.92 -14.73
CA MET A 1 20.13 1.62 -15.39
C MET A 1 19.02 0.69 -14.97
N SER A 2 18.12 0.32 -15.88
CA SER A 2 17.05 -0.63 -15.58
C SER A 2 17.64 -2.02 -15.45
N LYS A 3 17.49 -2.66 -14.28
CA LYS A 3 17.95 -4.04 -14.10
C LYS A 3 16.93 -4.97 -14.75
N ILE A 4 17.40 -6.05 -15.38
CA ILE A 4 16.52 -7.07 -16.00
C ILE A 4 15.54 -7.65 -14.97
N SER A 5 15.89 -7.62 -13.68
CA SER A 5 15.02 -7.97 -12.55
C SER A 5 13.76 -7.12 -12.44
N ASP A 6 13.74 -5.89 -12.96
CA ASP A 6 12.59 -4.98 -12.85
C ASP A 6 11.46 -5.38 -13.82
N TYR A 7 11.74 -6.27 -14.77
CA TYR A 7 10.80 -6.73 -15.81
C TYR A 7 10.43 -8.22 -15.72
N ALA A 8 11.04 -8.97 -14.80
CA ALA A 8 10.81 -10.41 -14.65
C ALA A 8 10.12 -10.70 -13.32
N LEU A 9 8.80 -10.95 -13.38
CA LEU A 9 8.12 -11.66 -12.30
C LEU A 9 8.58 -13.12 -12.32
N SER A 10 9.19 -13.58 -11.23
CA SER A 10 9.71 -14.95 -11.08
C SER A 10 8.66 -15.89 -10.48
N ASN A 11 8.84 -17.20 -10.69
CA ASN A 11 8.13 -18.27 -9.98
C ASN A 11 8.30 -18.18 -8.45
N GLU A 12 9.23 -17.38 -7.95
CA GLU A 12 9.37 -17.07 -6.52
C GLU A 12 8.09 -16.49 -5.90
N LEU A 13 7.30 -15.70 -6.63
CA LEU A 13 6.04 -15.15 -6.12
C LEU A 13 5.01 -16.25 -5.84
N VAL A 14 4.95 -17.25 -6.71
CA VAL A 14 4.09 -18.43 -6.52
C VAL A 14 4.54 -19.23 -5.31
N SER A 15 5.85 -19.45 -5.16
CA SER A 15 6.41 -20.12 -3.98
C SER A 15 6.11 -19.38 -2.68
N MET A 16 6.17 -18.04 -2.68
CA MET A 16 5.80 -17.22 -1.52
C MET A 16 4.30 -17.32 -1.21
N ALA A 17 3.43 -17.27 -2.23
CA ALA A 17 1.98 -17.44 -2.04
C ALA A 17 1.66 -18.81 -1.43
N LEU A 18 2.25 -19.89 -1.96
CA LEU A 18 2.08 -21.24 -1.41
C LEU A 18 2.55 -21.35 0.04
N ALA A 19 3.68 -20.72 0.39
CA ALA A 19 4.16 -20.70 1.76
C ALA A 19 3.19 -19.96 2.70
N MET A 20 2.65 -18.81 2.28
CA MET A 20 1.67 -18.06 3.08
C MET A 20 0.39 -18.87 3.33
N VAL A 21 -0.13 -19.56 2.33
CA VAL A 21 -1.32 -20.43 2.45
C VAL A 21 -1.03 -21.69 3.28
N ALA A 22 0.19 -22.22 3.20
CA ALA A 22 0.61 -23.37 4.00
C ALA A 22 0.68 -23.05 5.51
N GLU A 23 1.03 -21.81 5.86
CA GLU A 23 1.04 -21.33 7.25
C GLU A 23 -0.38 -21.06 7.77
N ASP A 24 -1.25 -20.44 6.95
CA ASP A 24 -2.65 -20.20 7.30
C ASP A 24 -3.56 -20.29 6.08
N GLN A 25 -4.47 -21.26 6.09
CA GLN A 25 -5.41 -21.51 5.00
C GLN A 25 -6.32 -20.31 4.72
N GLN A 26 -6.62 -19.47 5.72
CA GLN A 26 -7.47 -18.28 5.54
C GLN A 26 -6.82 -17.21 4.67
N ILE A 27 -5.48 -17.22 4.53
CA ILE A 27 -4.75 -16.29 3.66
C ILE A 27 -5.06 -16.56 2.18
N ASN A 28 -5.47 -17.78 1.82
CA ASN A 28 -5.86 -18.07 0.45
C ASN A 28 -7.01 -17.18 -0.01
N ASP A 29 -8.05 -17.02 0.82
CA ASP A 29 -9.22 -16.19 0.49
C ASP A 29 -8.82 -14.71 0.33
N VAL A 30 -7.90 -14.23 1.16
CA VAL A 30 -7.37 -12.85 1.08
C VAL A 30 -6.57 -12.63 -0.21
N LEU A 31 -5.72 -13.59 -0.59
CA LEU A 31 -4.95 -13.50 -1.82
C LEU A 31 -5.85 -13.63 -3.06
N GLU A 32 -6.86 -14.50 -3.01
CA GLU A 32 -7.85 -14.64 -4.07
C GLU A 32 -8.62 -13.33 -4.29
N GLU A 33 -9.07 -12.65 -3.23
CA GLU A 33 -9.74 -11.36 -3.36
C GLU A 33 -8.81 -10.29 -3.95
N LEU A 34 -7.57 -10.17 -3.46
CA LEU A 34 -6.62 -9.16 -3.94
C LEU A 34 -6.16 -9.38 -5.40
N PHE A 35 -6.26 -10.60 -5.92
CA PHE A 35 -5.95 -10.93 -7.31
C PHE A 35 -7.17 -11.09 -8.21
N ALA A 36 -8.37 -11.03 -7.64
CA ALA A 36 -9.61 -11.07 -8.41
C ALA A 36 -9.78 -9.78 -9.23
N ASP A 37 -10.55 -9.87 -10.31
CA ASP A 37 -10.91 -8.70 -11.12
C ASP A 37 -11.97 -7.83 -10.44
N GLU A 38 -12.68 -8.39 -9.46
CA GLU A 38 -13.75 -7.78 -8.66
C GLU A 38 -13.35 -7.72 -7.18
N GLY A 39 -13.75 -6.65 -6.48
CA GLY A 39 -13.50 -6.50 -5.04
C GLY A 39 -12.41 -5.49 -4.71
N ASN A 40 -11.70 -5.73 -3.61
CA ASN A 40 -10.63 -4.86 -3.13
C ASN A 40 -9.29 -5.18 -3.80
N GLU A 41 -8.59 -4.16 -4.28
CA GLU A 41 -7.26 -4.28 -4.86
C GLU A 41 -6.25 -3.32 -4.21
N LEU A 42 -4.96 -3.60 -4.43
CA LEU A 42 -3.87 -2.72 -4.02
C LEU A 42 -3.69 -1.59 -5.04
N GLN A 43 -3.88 -0.35 -4.57
CA GLN A 43 -3.75 0.85 -5.39
C GLN A 43 -2.72 1.82 -4.82
N ILE A 44 -2.08 2.58 -5.70
CA ILE A 44 -1.20 3.70 -5.33
C ILE A 44 -1.97 5.00 -5.57
N ARG A 45 -2.22 5.74 -4.49
CA ARG A 45 -2.99 6.98 -4.51
C ARG A 45 -2.09 8.19 -4.26
N GLN A 46 -2.39 9.30 -4.92
CA GLN A 46 -1.66 10.56 -4.75
C GLN A 46 -1.99 11.17 -3.38
N ALA A 47 -1.03 11.89 -2.78
CA ALA A 47 -1.21 12.48 -1.45
C ALA A 47 -2.26 13.60 -1.40
N ASP A 48 -2.51 14.30 -2.50
CA ASP A 48 -3.52 15.37 -2.62
C ASP A 48 -4.96 14.92 -2.28
N LEU A 49 -5.25 13.63 -2.36
CA LEU A 49 -6.53 13.05 -1.94
C LEU A 49 -6.74 13.06 -0.42
N TYR A 50 -5.67 13.15 0.37
CA TYR A 50 -5.72 13.00 1.83
C TYR A 50 -5.21 14.22 2.59
N LEU A 51 -4.31 15.01 2.00
CA LEU A 51 -3.60 16.07 2.71
C LEU A 51 -3.23 17.25 1.80
N SER A 52 -2.88 18.36 2.44
CA SER A 52 -2.34 19.56 1.76
C SER A 52 -0.81 19.61 1.79
N GLU A 53 -0.19 20.37 0.88
CA GLU A 53 1.28 20.52 0.86
C GLU A 53 1.81 21.03 2.20
N GLY A 54 2.80 20.34 2.76
CA GLY A 54 3.45 20.72 4.01
C GLY A 54 2.66 20.38 5.27
N GLU A 55 1.52 19.70 5.16
CA GLU A 55 0.67 19.36 6.30
C GLU A 55 1.38 18.36 7.23
N GLU A 56 1.33 18.63 8.54
CA GLU A 56 1.89 17.76 9.56
C GLU A 56 0.84 16.79 10.12
N LEU A 57 0.91 15.53 9.67
CA LEU A 57 -0.02 14.48 10.07
C LEU A 57 0.74 13.21 10.47
N SER A 58 0.17 12.49 11.41
CA SER A 58 0.56 11.11 11.69
C SER A 58 -0.04 10.16 10.66
N PHE A 59 0.54 8.97 10.53
CA PHE A 59 0.01 7.94 9.63
C PHE A 59 -1.43 7.54 9.99
N TYR A 60 -1.78 7.53 11.29
CA TYR A 60 -3.16 7.31 11.72
C TYR A 60 -4.13 8.40 11.31
N GLU A 61 -3.70 9.67 11.33
CA GLU A 61 -4.55 10.77 10.86
C GLU A 61 -4.83 10.66 9.36
N VAL A 62 -3.82 10.26 8.56
CA VAL A 62 -4.02 9.96 7.13
C VAL A 62 -4.96 8.76 6.95
N LEU A 63 -4.77 7.69 7.72
CA LEU A 63 -5.62 6.50 7.68
C LEU A 63 -7.10 6.88 7.95
N LEU A 64 -7.37 7.72 8.95
CA LEU A 64 -8.72 8.17 9.27
C LEU A 64 -9.37 8.95 8.12
N ARG A 65 -8.60 9.78 7.40
CA ARG A 65 -9.10 10.50 6.21
C ARG A 65 -9.38 9.54 5.05
N ALA A 66 -8.49 8.60 4.79
CA ALA A 66 -8.69 7.57 3.77
C ALA A 66 -9.93 6.70 4.05
N ARG A 67 -10.22 6.41 5.33
CA ARG A 67 -11.43 5.67 5.71
C ARG A 67 -12.74 6.39 5.34
N GLN A 68 -12.75 7.72 5.28
CA GLN A 68 -13.92 8.48 4.80
C GLN A 68 -14.21 8.20 3.32
N ARG A 69 -13.21 7.73 2.57
CA ARG A 69 -13.27 7.33 1.17
C ARG A 69 -13.43 5.81 1.00
N ARG A 70 -13.65 5.07 2.09
CA ARG A 70 -13.68 3.59 2.14
C ARG A 70 -12.35 2.93 1.76
N GLU A 71 -11.25 3.64 1.92
CA GLU A 71 -9.91 3.14 1.61
C GLU A 71 -9.17 2.75 2.90
N ILE A 72 -8.26 1.79 2.81
CA ILE A 72 -7.39 1.37 3.91
C ILE A 72 -5.94 1.65 3.52
N VAL A 73 -5.34 2.69 4.09
CA VAL A 73 -3.92 3.00 3.87
C VAL A 73 -3.06 2.01 4.63
N ILE A 74 -2.27 1.23 3.91
CA ILE A 74 -1.35 0.23 4.49
C ILE A 74 0.11 0.69 4.47
N GLY A 75 0.42 1.73 3.71
CA GLY A 75 1.79 2.24 3.60
C GLY A 75 1.89 3.54 2.81
N TYR A 76 3.12 3.97 2.59
CA TYR A 76 3.43 5.15 1.78
C TYR A 76 4.80 5.02 1.12
N ARG A 77 5.05 5.81 0.08
CA ARG A 77 6.37 6.03 -0.48
C ARG A 77 6.61 7.53 -0.52
N ALA A 78 7.67 7.98 0.14
CA ALA A 78 8.08 9.38 0.08
C ALA A 78 8.59 9.73 -1.33
N ALA A 79 8.46 10.98 -1.75
CA ALA A 79 8.85 11.44 -3.08
C ALA A 79 10.28 11.05 -3.50
N ASN A 80 11.20 11.08 -2.53
CA ASN A 80 12.62 10.79 -2.75
C ASN A 80 13.02 9.35 -2.36
N ALA A 81 12.05 8.49 -2.03
CA ALA A 81 12.31 7.11 -1.64
C ALA A 81 12.12 6.16 -2.83
N GLU A 82 13.08 5.25 -3.02
CA GLU A 82 12.97 4.22 -4.06
C GLU A 82 11.92 3.14 -3.72
N LYS A 83 11.70 2.88 -2.42
CA LYS A 83 10.82 1.80 -1.95
C LYS A 83 9.68 2.35 -1.09
N ALA A 84 8.52 1.73 -1.23
CA ALA A 84 7.40 1.96 -0.32
C ALA A 84 7.66 1.29 1.04
N VAL A 85 7.15 1.92 2.10
CA VAL A 85 7.14 1.38 3.45
C VAL A 85 5.72 0.89 3.73
N ILE A 86 5.56 -0.43 3.77
CA ILE A 86 4.31 -1.07 4.19
C ILE A 86 4.34 -1.25 5.71
N ASN A 87 3.22 -0.96 6.36
CA ASN A 87 3.04 -1.02 7.80
C ASN A 87 4.12 -0.24 8.59
N PRO A 88 4.19 1.10 8.48
CA PRO A 88 5.23 1.88 9.14
C PRO A 88 5.21 1.70 10.67
N PRO A 89 6.37 1.67 11.35
CA PRO A 89 6.46 1.40 12.78
C PRO A 89 5.92 2.56 13.64
N ALA A 90 6.26 3.80 13.30
CA ALA A 90 5.93 5.00 14.08
C ALA A 90 4.62 5.67 13.60
N LYS A 91 3.48 4.97 13.71
CA LYS A 91 2.20 5.45 13.11
C LYS A 91 1.61 6.70 13.74
N SER A 92 1.94 6.97 15.00
CA SER A 92 1.42 8.11 15.77
C SER A 92 2.31 9.35 15.68
N GLU A 93 3.54 9.21 15.20
CA GLU A 93 4.44 10.35 15.04
C GLU A 93 3.99 11.21 13.87
N ARG A 94 3.85 12.52 14.12
CA ARG A 94 3.51 13.47 13.07
C ARG A 94 4.73 13.76 12.23
N ARG A 95 4.51 13.87 10.92
CA ARG A 95 5.53 14.26 9.96
C ARG A 95 4.93 15.19 8.92
N CYS A 96 5.79 16.03 8.38
CA CYS A 96 5.47 16.86 7.22
C CYS A 96 5.37 15.97 5.98
N TRP A 97 4.25 16.06 5.27
CA TRP A 97 4.00 15.36 4.01
C TRP A 97 4.09 16.32 2.83
N SER A 98 4.51 15.79 1.67
CA SER A 98 4.49 16.52 0.40
C SER A 98 3.44 15.92 -0.52
N LEU A 99 2.88 16.72 -1.43
CA LEU A 99 1.97 16.22 -2.47
C LEU A 99 2.64 15.28 -3.46
N LYS A 100 3.98 15.22 -3.45
CA LYS A 100 4.78 14.25 -4.23
C LYS A 100 4.89 12.88 -3.57
N ASP A 101 4.50 12.77 -2.29
CA ASP A 101 4.39 11.48 -1.63
C ASP A 101 3.19 10.71 -2.19
N VAL A 102 3.26 9.38 -2.14
CA VAL A 102 2.15 8.52 -2.55
C VAL A 102 1.80 7.55 -1.44
N PHE A 103 0.52 7.21 -1.32
CA PHE A 103 0.00 6.25 -0.35
C PHE A 103 -0.34 4.93 -1.02
N VAL A 104 -0.06 3.83 -0.33
CA VAL A 104 -0.46 2.49 -0.74
C VAL A 104 -1.73 2.15 0.01
N VAL A 105 -2.81 1.89 -0.72
CA VAL A 105 -4.13 1.63 -0.17
C VAL A 105 -4.72 0.33 -0.66
N ILE A 106 -5.59 -0.27 0.15
CA ILE A 106 -6.54 -1.28 -0.28
C ILE A 106 -7.88 -0.57 -0.45
N ALA A 107 -8.47 -0.68 -1.63
CA ALA A 107 -9.73 -0.04 -1.98
C ALA A 107 -10.48 -0.88 -3.00
N GLU A 108 -11.81 -0.73 -3.05
CA GLU A 108 -12.62 -1.27 -4.14
C GLU A 108 -12.19 -0.64 -5.47
N LYS A 109 -12.27 -1.45 -6.52
CA LYS A 109 -12.04 -1.00 -7.89
C LYS A 109 -13.09 0.04 -8.30
N GLU A 110 -12.66 1.12 -8.94
CA GLU A 110 -13.54 2.17 -9.48
C GLU A 110 -14.30 1.71 -10.73
#